data_AF-A0A3L8P5H3-F1
#
_entry.id   AF-A0A3L8P5H3-F1
#
_cell.length_a   1.000
_cell.length_b   1.000
_cell.length_c   1.000
_cell.angle_alpha   90.00
_cell.angle_beta   90.00
_cell.angle_gamma   90.00
#
_symmetry.space_group_name_H-M   'P 1'
#
loop_
_entity.id
_entity.type
_entity.pdbx_description
1 polymer ?
#
loop_
_entity_poly.entity_id
_entity_poly.type
_entity_poly.pdbx_seq_one_letter_code
_entity_poly.pdbx_strand_id
1 'polypeptide(L)' 'MDADRNEAIQNVVDRVSSYQDGAPEGTVEKELRSGADEAGLELSDAEVSALAQAIEQHGGDVSVAEVLGE' A
#
# COMPACT_ATOMS: atom_id res chain seq x y z
N MET A 1 1.02 10.64 16.04
CA MET A 1 1.95 10.89 14.91
C MET A 1 1.67 9.92 13.76
N ASP A 2 0.53 9.24 13.83
CA ASP A 2 0.18 8.07 13.05
C ASP A 2 -0.70 8.46 11.85
N ALA A 3 -1.39 9.60 11.94
CA ALA A 3 -2.14 10.19 10.84
C ALA A 3 -1.25 10.62 9.67
N ASP A 4 -0.11 11.28 9.95
CA ASP A 4 0.85 11.70 8.90
C ASP A 4 1.51 10.49 8.22
N ARG A 5 1.80 9.42 8.98
CA ARG A 5 2.30 8.15 8.46
C ARG A 5 1.26 7.46 7.58
N ASN A 6 0.03 7.33 8.08
CA ASN A 6 -1.06 6.69 7.35
C ASN A 6 -1.41 7.46 6.07
N GLU A 7 -1.40 8.78 6.09
CA GLU A 7 -1.64 9.61 4.90
C GLU A 7 -0.52 9.41 3.85
N ALA A 8 0.74 9.32 4.28
CA ALA A 8 1.84 9.05 3.37
C ALA A 8 1.76 7.64 2.75
N ILE A 9 1.42 6.61 3.55
CA ILE A 9 1.18 5.24 3.04
C ILE A 9 -0.04 5.23 2.11
N GLN A 10 -1.11 5.95 2.44
CA GLN A 10 -2.33 6.01 1.64
C GLN A 10 -2.07 6.59 0.25
N ASN A 11 -1.20 7.60 0.13
CA ASN A 11 -0.77 8.12 -1.17
C ASN A 11 -0.03 7.09 -2.01
N VAL A 12 0.79 6.23 -1.39
CA VAL A 12 1.48 5.14 -2.08
C VAL A 12 0.47 4.09 -2.55
N VAL A 13 -0.48 3.71 -1.69
CA VAL A 13 -1.55 2.75 -2.01
C VAL A 13 -2.41 3.23 -3.19
N ASP A 14 -2.82 4.51 -3.18
CA ASP A 14 -3.64 5.11 -4.24
C ASP A 14 -2.89 5.10 -5.60
N ARG A 15 -1.60 5.46 -5.58
CA ARG A 15 -0.72 5.39 -6.74
C ARG A 15 -0.59 3.96 -7.29
N VAL A 16 -0.29 3.00 -6.43
CA VAL A 16 -0.11 1.59 -6.82
C VAL A 16 -1.41 1.01 -7.37
N SER A 17 -2.52 1.30 -6.71
CA SER A 17 -3.84 0.86 -7.16
C SER A 17 -4.21 1.43 -8.52
N SER A 18 -3.90 2.70 -8.81
CA SER A 18 -4.22 3.31 -10.10
C SER A 18 -3.51 2.64 -11.29
N TYR A 19 -2.39 1.94 -11.07
CA TYR A 19 -1.64 1.22 -12.11
C TYR A 19 -1.92 -0.29 -12.13
N GLN A 20 -2.72 -0.80 -11.19
CA GLN A 20 -2.95 -2.24 -11.06
C GLN A 20 -3.85 -2.86 -12.12
N ASP A 21 -4.61 -2.05 -12.87
CA ASP A 21 -5.38 -2.51 -14.02
C ASP A 21 -4.42 -3.04 -15.10
N GLY A 22 -4.07 -4.34 -14.99
CA GLY A 22 -3.11 -5.04 -15.86
C GLY A 22 -1.73 -5.36 -15.25
N ALA A 23 -1.49 -5.09 -13.96
CA ALA A 23 -0.22 -5.46 -13.32
C ALA A 23 -0.12 -6.99 -13.08
N PRO A 24 1.03 -7.64 -13.34
CA PRO A 24 1.24 -9.04 -13.00
C PRO A 24 1.14 -9.28 -11.49
N GLU A 25 0.65 -10.46 -11.08
CA GLU A 25 0.65 -10.93 -9.68
C GLU A 25 2.01 -10.71 -9.02
N GLY A 26 2.03 -10.18 -7.79
CA GLY A 26 3.25 -9.87 -7.03
C GLY A 26 3.95 -8.55 -7.40
N THR A 27 3.46 -7.81 -8.42
CA THR A 27 3.98 -6.46 -8.73
C THR A 27 3.58 -5.46 -7.65
N VAL A 28 2.40 -5.64 -7.05
CA VAL A 28 1.83 -4.78 -6.01
C VAL A 28 2.75 -4.63 -4.80
N GLU A 29 3.25 -5.75 -4.29
CA GLU A 29 4.12 -5.77 -3.11
C GLU A 29 5.43 -5.00 -3.35
N LYS A 30 5.99 -5.16 -4.56
CA LYS A 30 7.23 -4.48 -4.95
C LYS A 30 7.03 -2.97 -5.05
N GLU A 31 5.93 -2.54 -5.66
CA GLU A 31 5.62 -1.12 -5.82
C GLU A 31 5.26 -0.46 -4.50
N LEU A 32 4.53 -1.16 -3.61
CA LEU A 32 4.26 -0.70 -2.24
C LEU A 32 5.54 -0.49 -1.45
N ARG A 33 6.45 -1.47 -1.48
CA ARG A 33 7.75 -1.36 -0.79
C ARG A 33 8.59 -0.23 -1.35
N SER A 34 8.65 -0.10 -2.67
CA SER A 34 9.40 0.97 -3.33
C SER A 34 8.81 2.34 -2.99
N GLY A 35 7.49 2.50 -3.08
CA GLY A 35 6.85 3.79 -2.81
C GLY A 35 6.93 4.19 -1.34
N ALA A 36 6.89 3.22 -0.41
CA ALA A 36 7.12 3.48 1.01
C ALA A 36 8.56 3.95 1.26
N ASP A 37 9.57 3.30 0.66
CA ASP A 37 10.97 3.72 0.77
C ASP A 37 11.20 5.12 0.19
N GLU A 38 10.60 5.43 -0.97
CA GLU A 38 10.63 6.79 -1.57
C GLU A 38 10.01 7.85 -0.64
N ALA A 39 9.00 7.47 0.14
CA ALA A 39 8.34 8.34 1.12
C ALA A 39 9.07 8.39 2.48
N GLY A 40 10.17 7.64 2.65
CA GLY A 40 10.88 7.52 3.93
C GLY A 40 10.12 6.73 4.98
N LEU A 41 9.23 5.84 4.55
CA LEU A 41 8.40 4.99 5.39
C LEU A 41 8.95 3.56 5.39
N GLU A 42 9.26 3.04 6.58
CA GLU A 42 9.51 1.61 6.73
C GLU A 42 8.19 0.88 6.92
N LEU A 43 7.91 -0.05 6.00
CA LEU A 43 6.84 -1.03 6.09
C LEU A 43 7.45 -2.42 6.27
N SER A 44 6.95 -3.16 7.25
CA SER A 44 7.29 -4.56 7.46
C SER A 44 6.75 -5.42 6.30
N ASP A 45 7.37 -6.59 6.05
CA ASP A 45 6.83 -7.57 5.08
C ASP A 45 5.35 -7.91 5.34
N ALA A 46 4.94 -7.98 6.61
CA ALA A 46 3.54 -8.22 6.97
C ALA A 46 2.61 -7.06 6.59
N GLU A 47 3.04 -5.81 6.77
CA GLU A 47 2.26 -4.61 6.39
C GLU A 47 2.14 -4.53 4.86
N VAL A 48 3.24 -4.76 4.14
CA VAL A 48 3.26 -4.79 2.67
C VAL A 48 2.34 -5.88 2.12
N SER A 49 2.41 -7.09 2.67
CA SER A 49 1.58 -8.21 2.20
C SER A 49 0.09 -8.00 2.52
N ALA A 50 -0.24 -7.40 3.66
CA ALA A 50 -1.62 -7.06 4.02
C ALA A 50 -2.19 -5.98 3.08
N LEU A 51 -1.43 -4.91 2.81
CA LEU A 51 -1.83 -3.86 1.88
C LEU A 51 -1.96 -4.40 0.46
N ALA A 52 -1.04 -5.25 0.01
CA ALA A 52 -1.10 -5.84 -1.32
C ALA A 52 -2.38 -6.68 -1.50
N GLN A 53 -2.66 -7.58 -0.57
CA GLN A 53 -3.89 -8.37 -0.57
C GLN A 53 -5.15 -7.51 -0.55
N ALA A 54 -5.13 -6.40 0.18
CA ALA A 54 -6.27 -5.49 0.22
C ALA A 54 -6.49 -4.83 -1.16
N ILE A 55 -5.43 -4.38 -1.83
CA ILE A 55 -5.56 -3.72 -3.13
C ILE A 55 -6.01 -4.72 -4.21
N GLU A 56 -5.46 -5.93 -4.19
CA GLU A 56 -5.84 -6.99 -5.13
C GLU A 56 -7.29 -7.46 -4.95
N GLN A 57 -7.83 -7.43 -3.72
CA GLN A 57 -9.22 -7.84 -3.45
C GLN A 57 -10.26 -6.74 -3.66
N HIS A 58 -9.91 -5.49 -3.38
CA HIS A 58 -10.86 -4.37 -3.37
C HIS A 58 -10.76 -3.44 -4.59
N GLY A 59 -9.79 -3.67 -5.50
CA GLY A 59 -9.68 -2.91 -6.74
C GLY A 59 -9.43 -1.41 -6.52
N GLY A 60 -8.81 -1.05 -5.39
CA GLY A 60 -8.35 0.30 -5.11
C GLY A 60 -9.07 1.10 -4.07
N ASP A 61 -10.22 0.62 -3.59
CA ASP A 61 -10.86 1.19 -2.40
C ASP A 61 -10.23 0.55 -1.15
N VAL A 62 -8.99 0.92 -0.85
CA VAL A 62 -8.23 0.39 0.30
C VAL A 62 -7.94 1.50 1.28
N SER A 63 -8.38 1.33 2.52
CA SER A 63 -8.05 2.21 3.62
C SER A 63 -6.88 1.65 4.42
N VAL A 64 -5.74 2.34 4.41
CA VAL A 64 -4.53 1.93 5.17
C VAL A 64 -4.82 1.79 6.66
N ALA A 65 -5.58 2.74 7.24
CA ALA A 65 -5.96 2.69 8.64
C ALA A 65 -6.80 1.44 8.99
N GLU A 66 -7.65 0.98 8.05
CA GLU A 66 -8.44 -0.24 8.24
C GLU A 66 -7.58 -1.51 8.14
N VAL A 67 -6.61 -1.53 7.22
CA VAL A 67 -5.74 -2.68 6.97
C VAL A 67 -4.67 -2.84 8.05
N LEU A 68 -4.04 -1.74 8.48
CA LEU A 68 -2.95 -1.76 9.47
C LEU A 68 -3.45 -1.65 10.92
N GLY A 69 -4.70 -1.22 11.13
CA GLY A 69 -5.35 -1.20 12.44
C GLY A 69 -4.79 -0.17 13.43
N GLU A 70 -4.31 0.98 12.93
CA GLU A 70 -3.77 2.10 13.74
C GLU A 70 -4.83 3.17 14.06
#